data_AF-A0A9P9GJE6-F1
#
_entry.id   AF-A0A9P9GJE6-F1
#
_cell.length_a   1.000
_cell.length_b   1.000
_cell.length_c   1.000
_cell.angle_alpha   90.00
_cell.angle_beta   90.00
_cell.angle_gamma   90.00
#
_symmetry.space_group_name_H-M   'P 1'
#
loop_
_entity.id
_entity.type
_entity.pdbx_description
1 polymer ?
#
loop_
_entity_poly.entity_id
_entity_poly.type
_entity_poly.pdbx_seq_one_letter_code
_entity_poly.pdbx_strand_id
1 'polypeptide(L)'
;MAGHLYEFVLVADESVLKDIANGESIVKAVSLGWHEGFLGWGWMRIPTSYLLELWLFLSMHVYSTESALRFNGPEQDLDTYLWPGDVSLQGTGRFSEVRPLLFHYRGQRRNVMVYSKENTKILSTM
;
A
#
# COMPACT_ATOMS: atom_id res chain seq x y z
N MET A 1 11.26 13.68 -13.43
CA MET A 1 10.47 12.84 -14.36
C MET A 1 11.35 12.05 -15.33
N ALA A 2 12.19 12.68 -16.16
CA ALA A 2 13.31 11.99 -16.84
C ALA A 2 14.65 12.43 -16.21
N GLY A 3 15.61 11.51 -16.08
CA GLY A 3 16.96 11.81 -15.57
C GLY A 3 17.18 11.66 -14.06
N HIS A 4 16.15 11.37 -13.26
CA HIS A 4 16.34 10.93 -11.86
C HIS A 4 16.46 9.42 -11.81
N LEU A 5 17.52 8.93 -11.16
CA LEU A 5 17.68 7.52 -10.81
C LEU A 5 17.01 7.30 -9.44
N TYR A 6 16.08 6.36 -9.36
CA TYR A 6 15.53 5.90 -8.08
C TYR A 6 16.25 4.62 -7.69
N GLU A 7 16.92 4.67 -6.54
CA GLU A 7 17.77 3.58 -6.06
C GLU A 7 16.93 2.62 -5.21
N PHE A 8 16.06 1.84 -5.88
CA PHE A 8 15.24 0.82 -5.25
C PHE A 8 15.08 -0.41 -6.13
N VAL A 9 14.72 -1.53 -5.51
CA VAL A 9 14.37 -2.78 -6.18
C VAL A 9 13.01 -3.28 -5.71
N LEU A 10 12.28 -3.93 -6.61
CA LEU A 10 11.09 -4.72 -6.26
C LEU A 10 11.52 -6.17 -6.05
N VAL A 11 11.21 -6.72 -4.88
CA VAL A 11 11.61 -8.05 -4.44
C VAL A 11 10.36 -8.92 -4.22
N ALA A 12 10.43 -10.13 -4.74
CA ALA A 12 9.49 -11.22 -4.44
C ALA A 12 10.27 -12.33 -3.70
N ASP A 13 10.34 -12.20 -2.37
CA ASP A 13 10.94 -13.19 -1.48
C ASP A 13 9.94 -14.32 -1.13
N GLU A 14 10.34 -15.23 -0.24
CA GLU A 14 9.47 -16.36 0.16
C GLU A 14 8.13 -15.89 0.77
N SER A 15 8.09 -14.76 1.51
CA SER A 15 6.83 -14.28 2.07
C SER A 15 5.92 -13.70 0.98
N VAL A 16 6.46 -12.91 0.05
CA VAL A 16 5.73 -12.43 -1.13
C VAL A 16 5.21 -13.59 -1.99
N LEU A 17 5.99 -14.65 -2.20
CA LEU A 17 5.53 -15.81 -2.97
C LEU A 17 4.39 -16.57 -2.26
N LYS A 18 4.38 -16.62 -0.92
CA LYS A 18 3.25 -17.14 -0.13
C LYS A 18 2.02 -16.25 -0.24
N ASP A 19 2.17 -14.93 -0.20
CA ASP A 19 1.08 -13.97 -0.42
C ASP A 19 0.42 -14.20 -1.80
N ILE A 20 1.24 -14.31 -2.85
CA ILE A 20 0.79 -14.55 -4.22
C ILE A 20 0.06 -15.91 -4.32
N ALA A 21 0.58 -16.95 -3.68
CA ALA A 21 -0.08 -18.27 -3.62
C ALA A 21 -1.44 -18.21 -2.90
N ASN A 22 -1.59 -17.32 -1.90
CA ASN A 22 -2.86 -17.04 -1.22
C ASN A 22 -3.78 -16.07 -2.00
N GLY A 23 -3.37 -15.61 -3.19
CA GLY A 23 -4.15 -14.72 -4.05
C GLY A 23 -3.92 -13.22 -3.80
N GLU A 24 -2.95 -12.85 -2.96
CA GLU A 24 -2.60 -11.46 -2.67
C GLU A 24 -1.48 -10.98 -3.60
N SER A 25 -1.79 -10.00 -4.46
CA SER A 25 -0.81 -9.44 -5.40
C SER A 25 -0.01 -8.32 -4.71
N ILE A 26 1.09 -8.69 -4.06
CA ILE A 26 1.95 -7.81 -3.26
C ILE A 26 3.41 -7.97 -3.72
N VAL A 27 4.24 -6.95 -3.54
CA VAL A 27 5.71 -6.99 -3.68
C VAL A 27 6.37 -6.22 -2.54
N LYS A 28 7.65 -6.49 -2.23
CA LYS A 28 8.44 -5.64 -1.34
C LYS A 28 9.21 -4.62 -2.16
N ALA A 29 9.07 -3.33 -1.86
CA ALA A 29 9.93 -2.28 -2.40
C ALA A 29 11.06 -2.00 -1.40
N VAL A 30 12.31 -2.15 -1.82
CA VAL A 30 13.52 -2.04 -0.98
C VAL A 30 14.39 -0.91 -1.51
N SER A 31 14.69 0.09 -0.69
CA SER A 31 15.66 1.14 -1.00
C SER A 31 17.09 0.62 -0.91
N LEU A 32 17.89 0.88 -1.94
CA LEU A 32 19.31 0.55 -2.00
C LEU A 32 20.19 1.60 -1.26
N GLY A 33 19.68 2.82 -1.06
CA GLY A 33 20.35 3.87 -0.28
C GLY A 33 20.21 3.71 1.25
N TRP A 34 19.40 2.75 1.70
CA TRP A 34 19.23 2.48 3.12
C TRP A 34 20.47 1.85 3.75
N HIS A 35 20.79 2.27 4.96
CA HIS A 35 21.93 1.81 5.73
C HIS A 35 21.60 1.79 7.23
N GLU A 36 22.35 1.00 8.00
CA GLU A 36 22.22 0.93 9.45
C GLU A 36 22.46 2.32 10.08
N GLY A 37 21.56 2.74 10.98
CA GLY A 37 21.54 4.09 11.57
C GLY A 37 20.58 5.08 10.87
N PHE A 38 20.00 4.72 9.73
CA PHE A 38 18.93 5.53 9.11
C PHE A 38 17.63 5.50 9.95
N LEU A 39 16.84 6.57 9.90
CA LEU A 39 15.58 6.67 10.65
C LEU A 39 14.45 5.89 9.96
N GLY A 40 14.28 4.64 10.41
CA GLY A 40 13.29 3.70 9.90
C GLY A 40 13.92 2.60 9.04
N TRP A 41 13.10 1.65 8.62
CA TRP A 41 13.52 0.48 7.84
C TRP A 41 13.48 0.77 6.35
N GLY A 42 14.43 0.24 5.58
CA GLY A 42 14.61 0.56 4.16
C GLY A 42 13.65 -0.11 3.18
N TRP A 43 12.54 -0.69 3.63
CA TRP A 43 11.60 -1.37 2.75
C TRP A 43 10.16 -1.31 3.22
N MET A 44 9.22 -1.59 2.31
CA MET A 44 7.78 -1.63 2.58
C MET A 44 7.08 -2.66 1.66
N ARG A 45 6.01 -3.30 2.14
CA ARG A 45 5.12 -4.12 1.31
C ARG A 45 4.14 -3.24 0.55
N ILE A 46 4.03 -3.46 -0.76
CA ILE A 46 3.23 -2.65 -1.69
C ILE A 46 2.33 -3.57 -2.53
N PRO A 47 1.00 -3.41 -2.49
CA PRO A 47 0.10 -4.04 -3.44
C PRO A 47 0.48 -3.70 -4.88
N THR A 48 0.49 -4.68 -5.79
CA THR A 48 0.92 -4.44 -7.19
C THR A 48 0.01 -3.48 -7.94
N SER A 49 -1.22 -3.30 -7.46
CA SER A 49 -2.18 -2.30 -7.92
C SER A 49 -1.75 -0.86 -7.65
N TYR A 50 -0.93 -0.61 -6.63
CA TYR A 50 -0.41 0.71 -6.25
C TYR A 50 0.99 1.01 -6.83
N LEU A 51 1.47 0.24 -7.82
CA LEU A 51 2.78 0.48 -8.44
C LEU A 51 2.83 1.77 -9.29
N LEU A 52 1.69 2.22 -9.83
CA LEU A 52 1.62 3.50 -10.54
C LEU A 52 1.67 4.68 -9.55
N GLU A 53 0.94 4.56 -8.44
CA GLU A 53 0.95 5.46 -7.31
C GLU A 53 2.35 5.54 -6.69
N LEU A 54 3.06 4.42 -6.57
CA LEU A 54 4.46 4.38 -6.14
C LEU A 54 5.37 5.18 -7.08
N TRP A 55 5.20 4.99 -8.39
CA TRP A 55 5.97 5.73 -9.39
C TRP A 55 5.67 7.23 -9.37
N LEU A 56 4.41 7.62 -9.18
CA LEU A 56 4.00 9.02 -9.01
C LEU A 56 4.56 9.62 -7.71
N PHE A 57 4.47 8.88 -6.60
CA PHE A 57 4.99 9.26 -5.29
C PHE A 57 6.50 9.52 -5.33
N LEU A 58 7.27 8.59 -5.91
CA LEU A 58 8.72 8.75 -6.16
C LEU A 58 8.99 9.91 -7.12
N SER A 59 8.17 10.09 -8.17
CA SER A 59 8.28 11.21 -9.11
C SER A 59 8.08 12.59 -8.47
N MET A 60 7.34 12.68 -7.37
CA MET A 60 7.13 13.91 -6.60
C MET A 60 8.14 14.11 -5.46
N HIS A 61 8.76 13.03 -4.96
CA HIS A 61 9.79 13.12 -3.93
C HIS A 61 11.14 13.47 -4.55
N VAL A 62 11.56 14.73 -4.34
CA VAL A 62 12.87 15.26 -4.79
C VAL A 62 14.02 14.83 -3.86
N TYR A 63 13.68 14.35 -2.65
CA TYR A 63 14.63 13.81 -1.68
C TYR A 63 15.01 12.36 -1.99
N SER A 64 16.05 11.87 -1.32
CA SER A 64 16.66 10.56 -1.57
C SER A 64 15.72 9.37 -1.37
N THR A 65 15.99 8.27 -2.08
CA THR A 65 15.06 7.13 -2.23
C THR A 65 14.76 6.46 -0.88
N GLU A 66 15.73 6.39 0.03
CA GLU A 66 15.57 5.91 1.41
C GLU A 66 14.67 6.80 2.28
N SER A 67 14.56 8.11 1.99
CA SER A 67 13.65 8.99 2.73
C SER A 67 12.18 8.79 2.33
N ALA A 68 11.96 8.40 1.06
CA ALA A 68 10.65 8.12 0.49
C ALA A 68 10.18 6.69 0.84
N LEU A 69 11.05 5.69 0.62
CA LEU A 69 10.81 4.26 0.87
C LEU A 69 11.32 3.80 2.24
N ARG A 70 10.86 4.46 3.30
CA ARG A 70 11.11 4.05 4.69
C ARG A 70 9.86 3.50 5.35
N PHE A 71 10.03 2.63 6.34
CA PHE A 71 9.00 2.26 7.32
C PHE A 71 9.37 2.74 8.73
N ASN A 72 8.45 3.45 9.38
CA ASN A 72 8.61 4.10 10.69
C ASN A 72 7.80 3.33 11.74
N GLY A 73 8.30 2.16 12.14
CA GLY A 73 7.69 1.29 13.13
C GLY A 73 8.63 0.17 13.61
N PRO A 74 8.16 -0.74 14.48
CA PRO A 74 8.85 -1.98 14.81
C PRO A 74 9.13 -2.83 13.56
N GLU A 75 10.24 -3.59 13.55
CA GLU A 75 10.57 -4.48 12.43
C GLU A 75 9.45 -5.49 12.12
N GLN A 76 8.83 -6.02 13.19
CA GLN A 76 7.77 -7.03 13.14
C GLN A 76 6.53 -6.56 12.37
N ASP A 77 6.30 -5.25 12.30
CA ASP A 77 5.18 -4.66 11.58
C ASP A 77 5.42 -4.61 10.05
N LEU A 78 6.68 -4.65 9.57
CA LEU A 78 7.02 -4.63 8.14
C LEU A 78 6.36 -5.78 7.36
N ASP A 79 6.38 -6.99 7.93
CA ASP A 79 5.79 -8.17 7.29
C ASP A 79 4.25 -8.17 7.38
N THR A 80 3.62 -7.23 8.10
CA THR A 80 2.16 -7.14 8.23
C THR A 80 1.56 -5.91 7.53
N TYR A 81 2.27 -4.78 7.53
CA TYR A 81 1.75 -3.48 7.10
C TYR A 81 1.89 -3.32 5.58
N LEU A 82 0.85 -2.78 4.95
CA LEU A 82 0.79 -2.50 3.51
C LEU A 82 0.72 -1.00 3.27
N TRP A 83 1.46 -0.51 2.26
CA TRP A 83 1.38 0.88 1.85
C TRP A 83 0.04 1.19 1.17
N PRO A 84 -0.74 2.19 1.63
CA PRO A 84 -2.10 2.46 1.14
C PRO A 84 -2.17 3.18 -0.23
N GLY A 85 -1.03 3.37 -0.93
CA GLY A 85 -0.99 4.10 -2.20
C GLY A 85 -1.21 5.62 -2.08
N ASP A 86 -1.26 6.17 -0.86
CA ASP A 86 -1.47 7.60 -0.66
C ASP A 86 -0.20 8.41 -0.99
N VAL A 87 -0.27 9.12 -2.11
CA VAL A 87 0.81 9.92 -2.70
C VAL A 87 1.00 11.30 -2.05
N SER A 88 0.13 11.71 -1.12
CA SER A 88 0.16 13.03 -0.46
C SER A 88 1.11 13.12 0.73
N LEU A 89 1.71 11.99 1.12
CA LEU A 89 2.45 11.79 2.36
C LEU A 89 3.96 12.04 2.17
N GLN A 90 4.70 12.18 3.28
CA GLN A 90 6.16 12.43 3.28
C GLN A 90 7.03 11.14 3.34
N GLY A 91 6.45 9.98 2.99
CA GLY A 91 7.09 8.67 3.17
C GLY A 91 6.09 7.53 3.20
N THR A 92 6.50 6.34 2.78
CA THR A 92 5.66 5.12 2.81
C THR A 92 5.31 4.62 4.22
N GLY A 93 5.98 5.13 5.25
CA GLY A 93 6.29 4.34 6.43
C GLY A 93 5.39 4.40 7.65
N ARG A 94 4.20 5.01 7.58
CA ARG A 94 3.40 5.28 8.79
C ARG A 94 2.04 4.58 8.82
N PHE A 95 1.85 3.57 7.96
CA PHE A 95 0.52 3.17 7.53
C PHE A 95 0.35 1.66 7.50
N SER A 96 -0.65 1.19 8.23
CA SER A 96 -1.40 0.00 7.88
C SER A 96 -2.63 0.43 7.09
N GLU A 97 -2.87 -0.18 5.93
CA GLU A 97 -4.23 -0.64 5.69
C GLU A 97 -4.54 -1.69 6.77
N VAL A 98 -5.12 -1.27 7.91
CA VAL A 98 -5.87 -2.21 8.75
C VAL A 98 -7.03 -2.67 7.88
N ARG A 99 -6.89 -3.86 7.27
CA ARG A 99 -7.87 -4.42 6.33
C ARG A 99 -9.29 -4.22 6.88
N PRO A 100 -10.13 -3.37 6.27
CA PRO A 100 -11.55 -3.42 6.55
C PRO A 100 -12.00 -4.84 6.27
N LEU A 101 -12.78 -5.45 7.16
CA LEU A 101 -13.19 -6.88 7.12
C LEU A 101 -13.89 -7.35 5.81
N LEU A 102 -14.06 -6.46 4.83
CA LEU A 102 -14.84 -6.66 3.61
C LEU A 102 -14.11 -6.24 2.31
N PHE A 103 -12.91 -5.64 2.36
CA PHE A 103 -12.13 -5.14 1.20
C PHE A 103 -10.62 -5.04 1.57
N HIS A 104 -9.60 -5.33 0.76
CA HIS A 104 -9.42 -5.80 -0.64
C HIS A 104 -8.37 -6.96 -0.64
N TYR A 105 -7.94 -7.63 -1.73
CA TYR A 105 -8.04 -7.42 -3.18
C TYR A 105 -8.60 -8.62 -3.96
N ARG A 106 -9.48 -8.32 -4.92
CA ARG A 106 -9.60 -9.03 -6.21
C ARG A 106 -9.89 -8.01 -7.32
N GLY A 107 -9.05 -6.96 -7.36
CA GLY A 107 -9.18 -5.78 -8.22
C GLY A 107 -10.37 -4.87 -7.86
N GLN A 108 -10.17 -3.91 -6.95
CA GLN A 108 -11.06 -2.77 -6.61
C GLN A 108 -12.53 -2.84 -7.11
N ARG A 109 -13.43 -3.52 -6.37
CA ARG A 109 -14.87 -3.43 -6.67
C ARG A 109 -15.49 -2.14 -6.13
N ARG A 110 -15.47 -1.07 -6.94
CA ARG A 110 -16.54 -0.06 -6.90
C ARG A 110 -17.81 -0.67 -7.50
N ASN A 111 -18.64 -1.31 -6.66
CA ASN A 111 -20.04 -1.51 -6.97
C ASN A 111 -20.87 -0.59 -6.07
N VAL A 112 -21.50 0.41 -6.68
CA VAL A 112 -22.48 1.29 -6.04
C VAL A 112 -23.56 0.42 -5.39
N MET A 113 -23.88 0.67 -4.12
CA MET A 113 -25.00 -0.04 -3.48
C MET A 113 -26.29 0.26 -4.24
N VAL A 114 -26.90 -0.80 -4.77
CA VAL A 114 -28.28 -0.76 -5.27
C VAL A 114 -29.19 -0.41 -4.11
N TYR A 115 -29.91 0.70 -4.19
CA TYR A 115 -31.01 1.00 -3.27
C TYR A 115 -32.17 0.02 -3.53
N SER A 116 -32.18 -1.11 -2.83
CA SER A 116 -33.43 -1.80 -2.54
C SER A 116 -34.05 -1.18 -1.30
N LYS A 117 -35.03 -0.29 -1.51
CA LYS A 117 -35.84 0.30 -0.45
C LYS A 117 -37.10 -0.56 -0.19
N GLU A 118 -36.93 -1.85 0.04
CA GLU A 118 -38.02 -2.73 0.48
C GLU A 118 -37.84 -3.12 1.95
N ASN A 119 -38.32 -2.23 2.83
CA ASN A 119 -39.09 -2.58 4.05
C ASN A 119 -39.45 -1.32 4.85
N THR A 120 -40.22 -0.41 4.24
CA THR A 120 -41.09 0.48 5.03
C THR A 120 -42.51 -0.07 4.90
N LYS A 121 -42.96 -0.82 5.92
CA LYS A 121 -44.34 -1.31 5.98
C LYS A 121 -45.28 -0.10 5.89
N ILE A 122 -46.22 -0.19 4.96
CA ILE A 122 -47.32 0.76 4.83
C ILE A 122 -48.19 0.64 6.08
N LEU A 123 -48.30 1.74 6.84
CA LEU A 123 -49.44 2.01 7.70
C LEU A 123 -50.01 3.37 7.28
N SER A 124 -50.86 3.33 6.24
CA SER A 124 -51.79 4.40 5.92
C SER A 124 -53.15 4.08 6.56
N THR A 125 -53.98 5.12 6.77
CA THR A 125 -55.32 5.09 7.39
C THR A 125 -55.32 4.67 8.88
N MET A 126 -55.93 5.42 9.81
CA MET A 126 -56.82 6.60 9.70
C MET A 126 -56.35 7.77 10.57
#